data_AF-A0A2V7HUI2-F1
#
_entry.id   AF-A0A2V7HUI2-F1
#
_cell.length_a   1.000
_cell.length_b   1.000
_cell.length_c   1.000
_cell.angle_alpha   90.00
_cell.angle_beta   90.00
_cell.angle_gamma   90.00
#
_symmetry.space_group_name_H-M   'P 1'
#
loop_
_entity.id
_entity.type
_entity.pdbx_description
1 polymer ?
#
loop_
_entity_poly.entity_id
_entity_poly.type
_entity_poly.pdbx_seq_one_letter_code
_entity_poly.pdbx_strand_id
1 'polypeptide(L)'
;FLEVNRRLTGDRALVSTVDAWCRPRDFVSFVEAALRRPPDTSVLAVTPLVADDNPLWVEVDATSRVRALGGREGTHVTAGMYMLSEQARAASPPPLGRLREFLAWLLEQGEPLYAETIETVVDVDQESDVALAEALAGGQTRVDRRGDDR
;
A
#
# COMPACT_ATOMS: atom_id res chain seq x y z
N PHE A 1 5.15 14.01 1.41
CA PHE A 1 3.97 13.40 2.05
C PHE A 1 3.19 14.39 2.93
N LEU A 2 3.75 14.93 4.03
CA LEU A 2 3.01 15.86 4.91
C LEU A 2 2.40 17.06 4.15
N GLU A 3 3.13 17.59 3.15
CA GLU A 3 2.61 18.64 2.26
C GLU A 3 1.39 18.21 1.44
N VAL A 4 1.37 16.97 0.96
CA VAL A 4 0.23 16.42 0.21
C VAL A 4 -0.96 16.28 1.14
N ASN A 5 -0.77 15.73 2.35
CA ASN A 5 -1.83 15.59 3.35
C ASN A 5 -2.53 16.90 3.68
N ARG A 6 -1.80 18.02 3.75
CA ARG A 6 -2.37 19.36 4.00
C ARG A 6 -3.37 19.82 2.94
N ARG A 7 -3.36 19.22 1.75
CA ARG A 7 -4.24 19.56 0.62
C ARG A 7 -5.40 18.58 0.47
N LEU A 8 -5.38 17.46 1.20
CA LEU A 8 -6.43 16.45 1.14
C LEU A 8 -7.58 16.82 2.08
N THR A 9 -8.81 16.56 1.64
CA THR A 9 -10.05 16.83 2.40
C THR A 9 -10.93 15.59 2.46
N GLY A 10 -11.93 15.60 3.35
CA GLY A 10 -12.86 14.49 3.54
C GLY A 10 -12.37 13.47 4.58
N ASP A 11 -13.21 12.48 4.86
CA ASP A 11 -13.03 11.56 5.99
C ASP A 11 -11.86 10.59 5.77
N ARG A 12 -11.66 10.14 4.53
CA ARG A 12 -10.53 9.29 4.13
C ARG A 12 -9.91 9.80 2.84
N ALA A 13 -8.61 9.56 2.70
CA ALA A 13 -7.88 9.92 1.50
C ALA A 13 -6.95 8.79 1.07
N LEU A 14 -6.99 8.48 -0.21
CA LEU A 14 -6.11 7.54 -0.87
C LEU A 14 -4.85 8.25 -1.33
N VAL A 15 -3.69 7.74 -0.94
CA VAL A 15 -2.37 8.26 -1.28
C VAL A 15 -1.53 7.12 -1.81
N SER A 16 -0.80 7.35 -2.89
CA SER A 16 0.20 6.40 -3.39
C SER A 16 1.56 7.08 -3.59
N THR A 17 2.61 6.27 -3.61
CA THR A 17 3.87 6.65 -4.26
C THR A 17 3.67 6.65 -5.78
N VAL A 18 4.64 7.20 -6.51
CA VAL A 18 4.53 7.42 -7.98
C VAL A 18 5.18 6.30 -8.80
N ASP A 19 5.94 5.45 -8.14
CA ASP A 19 6.75 4.33 -8.63
C ASP A 19 6.03 2.98 -8.48
N ALA A 20 4.99 2.88 -7.65
CA ALA A 20 4.24 1.65 -7.46
C ALA A 20 3.36 1.29 -8.68
N TRP A 21 3.60 0.12 -9.27
CA TRP A 21 2.79 -0.45 -10.34
C TRP A 21 2.07 -1.72 -9.87
N CYS A 22 0.77 -1.83 -10.18
CA CYS A 22 0.00 -3.05 -10.05
C CYS A 22 -1.09 -3.11 -11.12
N ARG A 23 -1.83 -4.22 -11.22
CA ARG A 23 -2.93 -4.31 -12.18
C ARG A 23 -4.09 -3.41 -11.74
N PRO A 24 -4.79 -2.73 -12.66
CA PRO A 24 -5.92 -1.86 -12.32
C PRO A 24 -7.00 -2.53 -11.47
N ARG A 25 -7.33 -3.80 -11.77
CA ARG A 25 -8.32 -4.57 -11.02
C ARG A 25 -7.89 -4.85 -9.57
N ASP A 26 -6.58 -5.02 -9.35
CA ASP A 26 -6.02 -5.33 -8.04
C ASP A 26 -6.03 -4.05 -7.19
N PHE A 27 -5.72 -2.89 -7.79
CA PHE A 27 -5.87 -1.56 -7.17
C PHE A 27 -7.32 -1.29 -6.76
N VAL A 28 -8.30 -1.51 -7.65
CA VAL A 28 -9.72 -1.30 -7.34
C VAL A 28 -10.16 -2.22 -6.19
N SER A 29 -9.76 -3.50 -6.23
CA SER A 29 -10.07 -4.47 -5.17
C SER A 29 -9.52 -4.03 -3.81
N PHE A 30 -8.30 -3.48 -3.78
CA PHE A 30 -7.71 -2.89 -2.57
C PHE A 30 -8.56 -1.71 -2.06
N VAL A 31 -8.91 -0.76 -2.92
CA VAL A 31 -9.71 0.41 -2.52
C VAL A 31 -11.06 -0.02 -1.95
N GLU A 32 -11.75 -0.94 -2.61
CA GLU A 32 -13.03 -1.47 -2.13
C GLU A 32 -12.89 -2.21 -0.78
N ALA A 33 -11.82 -2.99 -0.59
CA ALA A 33 -11.54 -3.66 0.68
C ALA A 33 -11.24 -2.66 1.80
N ALA A 34 -10.43 -1.65 1.52
CA ALA A 34 -10.11 -0.59 2.46
C ALA A 34 -11.37 0.19 2.90
N LEU A 35 -12.30 0.45 1.98
CA LEU A 35 -13.57 1.13 2.28
C LEU A 35 -14.49 0.29 3.19
N ARG A 36 -14.38 -1.05 3.18
CA ARG A 36 -15.14 -1.94 4.09
C ARG A 36 -14.58 -1.96 5.51
N ARG A 37 -13.34 -1.50 5.73
CA ARG A 37 -12.76 -1.33 7.08
C ARG A 37 -13.42 -0.15 7.82
N PRO A 38 -13.38 -0.12 9.16
CA PRO A 38 -14.01 0.95 9.93
C PRO A 38 -13.55 2.36 9.46
N PRO A 39 -14.48 3.34 9.43
CA PRO A 39 -14.26 4.65 8.79
C PRO A 39 -13.15 5.49 9.39
N ASP A 40 -12.88 5.30 10.67
CA ASP A 40 -11.88 5.97 11.48
C ASP A 40 -10.50 5.29 11.44
N THR A 41 -10.30 4.31 10.57
CA THR A 41 -9.06 3.52 10.50
C THR A 41 -8.30 3.76 9.20
N SER A 42 -6.98 3.65 9.27
CA SER A 42 -6.13 3.68 8.09
C SER A 42 -5.85 2.26 7.60
N VAL A 43 -5.67 2.10 6.29
CA VAL A 43 -5.43 0.82 5.62
C VAL A 43 -4.21 0.93 4.72
N LEU A 44 -3.23 0.05 4.90
CA LEU A 44 -2.05 -0.05 4.06
C LEU A 44 -2.27 -1.15 3.02
N ALA A 45 -2.00 -0.86 1.75
CA ALA A 45 -1.78 -1.94 0.79
C ALA A 45 -0.47 -2.63 1.16
N VAL A 46 -0.49 -3.96 1.21
CA VAL A 46 0.69 -4.78 1.47
C VAL A 46 0.85 -5.84 0.40
N THR A 47 2.06 -6.32 0.19
CA THR A 47 2.33 -7.36 -0.81
C THR A 47 3.33 -8.39 -0.26
N PRO A 48 3.17 -9.69 -0.57
CA PRO A 48 4.20 -10.70 -0.28
C PRO A 48 5.37 -10.63 -1.28
N LEU A 49 5.21 -9.93 -2.41
CA LEU A 49 6.26 -9.77 -3.40
C LEU A 49 7.29 -8.74 -2.93
N VAL A 50 8.50 -9.20 -2.61
CA VAL A 50 9.62 -8.32 -2.22
C VAL A 50 10.48 -8.07 -3.45
N ALA A 51 10.31 -6.90 -4.05
CA ALA A 51 11.09 -6.43 -5.20
C ALA A 51 11.88 -5.12 -4.91
N ASP A 52 11.76 -4.57 -3.71
CA ASP A 52 12.46 -3.36 -3.25
C ASP A 52 13.76 -3.75 -2.51
N ASP A 53 14.84 -3.00 -2.75
CA ASP A 53 16.13 -3.13 -2.06
C ASP A 53 16.05 -2.73 -0.57
N ASN A 54 15.12 -1.84 -0.21
CA ASN A 54 14.90 -1.30 1.13
C ASN A 54 13.44 -1.42 1.60
N PRO A 55 12.90 -2.66 1.66
CA PRO A 55 11.49 -2.89 1.92
C PRO A 55 11.07 -2.40 3.30
N LEU A 56 9.87 -1.83 3.40
CA LEU A 56 9.21 -1.61 4.69
C LEU A 56 8.38 -2.83 5.07
N TRP A 57 8.98 -3.73 5.84
CA TRP A 57 8.30 -4.93 6.35
C TRP A 57 7.10 -4.60 7.24
N VAL A 58 6.06 -5.41 7.10
CA VAL A 58 4.79 -5.31 7.82
C VAL A 58 4.48 -6.64 8.48
N GLU A 59 4.22 -6.60 9.79
CA GLU A 59 3.65 -7.73 10.52
C GLU A 59 2.14 -7.53 10.65
N VAL A 60 1.38 -8.54 10.25
CA VAL A 60 -0.08 -8.54 10.27
C VAL A 60 -0.60 -9.72 11.08
N ASP A 61 -1.63 -9.49 11.88
CA ASP A 61 -2.31 -10.58 12.60
C ASP A 61 -3.44 -11.23 11.78
N ALA A 62 -4.09 -12.23 12.37
CA ALA A 62 -5.19 -12.97 11.75
C ALA A 62 -6.44 -12.12 11.39
N THR A 63 -6.54 -10.89 11.89
CA THR A 63 -7.62 -9.93 11.59
C THR A 63 -7.19 -8.85 10.59
N SER A 64 -5.99 -9.00 10.03
CA SER A 64 -5.31 -8.01 9.19
C SER A 64 -4.95 -6.72 9.93
N ARG A 65 -4.88 -6.72 11.27
CA ARG A 65 -4.32 -5.57 12.01
C ARG A 65 -2.81 -5.57 11.83
N VAL A 66 -2.26 -4.41 11.50
CA VAL A 66 -0.81 -4.17 11.51
C VAL A 66 -0.34 -4.16 12.96
N ARG A 67 0.70 -4.95 13.25
CA ARG A 67 1.30 -5.08 14.59
C ARG A 67 2.69 -4.48 14.67
N ALA A 68 3.43 -4.48 13.56
CA ALA A 68 4.74 -3.86 13.47
C ALA A 68 5.03 -3.36 12.05
N LEU A 69 5.88 -2.33 11.97
CA LEU A 69 6.45 -1.77 10.74
C LEU A 69 7.97 -1.61 10.90
N GLY A 70 8.73 -1.94 9.86
CA GLY A 70 10.19 -1.67 9.83
C GLY A 70 11.08 -2.74 10.47
N GLY A 71 10.56 -3.95 10.71
CA GLY A 71 11.36 -5.11 11.09
C GLY A 71 12.37 -5.53 10.01
N ARG A 72 13.20 -6.54 10.30
CA ARG A 72 14.19 -7.09 9.34
C ARG A 72 13.58 -8.08 8.35
N GLU A 73 12.50 -8.73 8.76
CA GLU A 73 11.79 -9.76 8.03
C GLU A 73 10.30 -9.65 8.38
N GLY A 74 9.44 -10.19 7.53
CA GLY A 74 7.99 -10.21 7.71
C GLY A 74 7.32 -11.08 6.66
N THR A 75 5.99 -11.16 6.70
CA THR A 75 5.21 -11.88 5.68
C THR A 75 4.87 -11.00 4.48
N HIS A 76 4.86 -9.68 4.68
CA HIS A 76 4.54 -8.70 3.66
C HIS A 76 5.41 -7.45 3.80
N VAL A 77 5.45 -6.66 2.73
CA VAL A 77 6.02 -5.31 2.70
C VAL A 77 4.94 -4.31 2.27
N THR A 78 5.09 -3.03 2.59
CA THR A 78 4.14 -2.02 2.10
C THR A 78 4.18 -1.91 0.59
N ALA A 79 3.02 -1.78 -0.05
CA ALA A 79 2.89 -1.72 -1.51
C ALA A 79 2.75 -0.28 -2.06
N GLY A 80 3.28 0.72 -1.35
CA GLY A 80 3.27 2.11 -1.80
C GLY A 80 1.88 2.77 -1.90
N MET A 81 0.81 2.14 -1.40
CA MET A 81 -0.57 2.66 -1.47
C MET A 81 -1.23 2.62 -0.10
N TYR A 82 -1.91 3.70 0.26
CA TYR A 82 -2.37 3.96 1.62
C TYR A 82 -3.72 4.67 1.61
N MET A 83 -4.73 4.06 2.25
CA MET A 83 -5.99 4.73 2.58
C MET A 83 -5.88 5.26 4.00
N LEU A 84 -5.71 6.57 4.18
CA LEU A 84 -5.52 7.15 5.50
C LEU A 84 -6.85 7.65 6.08
N SER A 85 -7.00 7.56 7.40
CA SER A 85 -8.08 8.21 8.15
C SER A 85 -7.83 9.71 8.27
N GLU A 86 -8.87 10.50 8.49
CA GLU A 86 -8.74 11.93 8.81
C GLU A 86 -7.86 12.14 10.05
N GLN A 87 -8.04 11.32 11.08
CA GLN A 87 -7.23 11.36 12.31
C GLN A 87 -5.74 11.14 12.01
N ALA A 88 -5.39 10.11 11.24
CA ALA A 88 -4.00 9.86 10.85
C ALA A 88 -3.42 11.02 10.03
N ARG A 89 -4.21 11.65 9.15
CA ARG A 89 -3.75 12.81 8.37
C ARG A 89 -3.61 14.09 9.19
N ALA A 90 -4.46 14.28 10.20
CA ALA A 90 -4.43 15.43 11.11
C ALA A 90 -3.34 15.32 12.18
N ALA A 91 -2.75 14.14 12.35
CA ALA A 91 -1.68 13.90 13.30
C ALA A 91 -0.46 14.81 13.03
N SER A 92 0.14 15.31 14.12
CA SER A 92 1.31 16.19 14.07
C SER A 92 2.55 15.43 14.56
N PRO A 93 3.28 14.75 13.66
CA PRO A 93 4.48 14.01 14.03
C PRO A 93 5.63 14.96 14.41
N PRO A 94 6.66 14.46 15.12
CA PRO A 94 7.96 15.14 15.18
C PRO A 94 8.55 15.30 13.76
N PRO A 95 9.67 16.03 13.59
CA PRO A 95 10.36 16.09 12.31
C PRO A 95 10.79 14.68 11.84
N LEU A 96 10.11 14.15 10.83
CA LEU A 96 10.39 12.86 10.19
C LEU A 96 10.87 13.09 8.75
N GLY A 97 11.86 12.32 8.31
CA GLY A 97 12.50 12.45 7.00
C GLY A 97 11.84 11.63 5.90
N ARG A 98 11.12 10.55 6.24
CA ARG A 98 10.56 9.60 5.27
C ARG A 98 9.12 9.19 5.59
N LEU A 99 8.35 8.83 4.57
CA LEU A 99 6.98 8.31 4.73
C LEU A 99 6.94 7.05 5.61
N ARG A 100 7.89 6.13 5.43
CA ARG A 100 8.01 4.91 6.26
C ARG A 100 8.12 5.21 7.76
N GLU A 101 8.81 6.28 8.13
CA GLU A 101 8.95 6.72 9.53
C GLU A 101 7.62 7.28 10.05
N PHE A 102 6.88 8.00 9.22
CA PHE A 102 5.55 8.49 9.57
C PHE A 102 4.54 7.36 9.80
N LEU A 103 4.55 6.33 8.96
CA LEU A 103 3.67 5.16 9.13
C LEU A 103 4.00 4.39 10.42
N ALA A 104 5.30 4.17 10.69
CA ALA A 104 5.74 3.54 11.93
C ALA A 104 5.33 4.37 13.16
N TRP A 105 5.55 5.68 13.11
CA TRP A 105 5.15 6.58 14.19
C TRP A 105 3.64 6.57 14.45
N LEU A 106 2.79 6.56 13.41
CA LEU A 106 1.34 6.43 13.59
C LEU A 106 0.96 5.16 14.35
N LEU A 107 1.57 4.04 13.98
CA LEU A 107 1.35 2.76 14.67
C LEU A 107 1.76 2.84 16.15
N GLU A 108 2.92 3.45 16.44
CA GLU A 108 3.40 3.66 17.81
C GLU A 108 2.48 4.56 18.64
N GLN A 109 1.82 5.55 18.01
CA GLN A 109 0.82 6.39 18.67
C GLN A 109 -0.54 5.68 18.89
N GLY A 110 -0.66 4.43 18.45
CA GLY A 110 -1.87 3.62 18.64
C GLY A 110 -2.93 3.83 17.58
N GLU A 111 -2.61 4.45 16.44
CA GLU A 111 -3.56 4.54 15.32
C GLU A 111 -3.91 3.14 14.81
N PRO A 112 -5.20 2.78 14.69
CA PRO A 112 -5.59 1.51 14.08
C PRO A 112 -5.21 1.47 12.60
N LEU A 113 -4.17 0.68 12.31
CA LEU A 113 -3.74 0.34 10.97
C LEU A 113 -4.19 -1.08 10.61
N TYR A 114 -4.85 -1.21 9.46
CA TYR A 114 -5.18 -2.49 8.83
C TYR A 114 -4.34 -2.69 7.56
N ALA A 115 -4.22 -3.94 7.13
CA ALA A 115 -3.57 -4.32 5.89
C ALA A 115 -4.57 -4.97 4.93
N GLU A 116 -4.44 -4.66 3.65
CA GLU A 116 -5.13 -5.36 2.57
C GLU A 116 -4.09 -5.78 1.52
N THR A 117 -4.12 -7.05 1.14
CA THR A 117 -3.07 -7.63 0.29
C THR A 117 -3.34 -7.35 -1.18
N ILE A 118 -2.32 -6.84 -1.86
CA ILE A 118 -2.20 -6.87 -3.32
C ILE A 118 -1.08 -7.85 -3.65
N GLU A 119 -1.44 -8.99 -4.26
CA GLU A 119 -0.51 -10.11 -4.51
C GLU A 119 0.70 -9.72 -5.36
N THR A 120 0.54 -8.76 -6.27
CA THR A 120 1.59 -8.35 -7.18
C THR A 120 1.64 -6.83 -7.27
N VAL A 121 2.64 -6.26 -6.61
CA VAL A 121 3.01 -4.84 -6.75
C VAL A 121 4.49 -4.78 -7.02
N VAL A 122 4.87 -3.98 -8.00
CA VAL A 122 6.26 -3.74 -8.39
C VAL A 122 6.58 -2.29 -8.05
N ASP A 123 7.65 -2.06 -7.32
CA ASP A 123 8.22 -0.72 -7.15
C ASP A 123 9.15 -0.47 -8.34
N VAL A 124 8.83 0.52 -9.18
CA VAL A 124 9.52 0.74 -10.46
C VAL A 124 10.54 1.85 -10.30
N ASP A 125 11.73 1.50 -9.82
CA ASP A 125 12.84 2.43 -9.62
C ASP A 125 14.13 2.03 -10.37
N GLN A 126 14.20 0.82 -10.94
CA GLN A 126 15.28 0.35 -11.81
C GLN A 126 14.76 -0.25 -13.14
N GLU A 127 15.69 -0.48 -14.08
CA GLU A 127 15.38 -1.01 -15.41
C GLU A 127 14.77 -2.43 -15.35
N SER A 128 15.22 -3.26 -14.40
CA SER A 128 14.68 -4.60 -14.20
C SER A 128 13.21 -4.62 -13.83
N ASP A 129 12.75 -3.58 -13.11
CA ASP A 129 11.39 -3.51 -12.59
C ASP A 129 10.40 -3.15 -13.69
N VAL A 130 10.83 -2.35 -14.67
CA VAL A 130 10.06 -2.08 -15.89
C VAL A 130 9.79 -3.38 -16.63
N ALA A 131 10.82 -4.21 -16.86
CA ALA A 131 10.67 -5.48 -17.55
C ALA A 131 9.75 -6.45 -16.77
N LEU A 132 9.83 -6.47 -15.43
CA LEU A 132 8.95 -7.26 -14.58
C LEU A 132 7.49 -6.78 -14.70
N ALA A 133 7.25 -5.47 -14.60
CA ALA A 133 5.93 -4.87 -14.74
C ALA A 133 5.31 -5.16 -16.12
N GLU A 134 6.08 -5.01 -17.19
CA GLU A 134 5.65 -5.34 -18.56
C GLU A 134 5.31 -6.83 -18.73
N ALA A 135 6.10 -7.73 -18.15
CA ALA A 135 5.81 -9.16 -18.21
C ALA A 135 4.50 -9.51 -17.48
N LEU A 136 4.27 -8.89 -16.31
CA LEU A 136 3.06 -9.07 -15.52
C LEU A 136 1.82 -8.45 -16.18
N ALA A 137 1.99 -7.35 -16.93
CA ALA A 137 0.96 -6.71 -17.75
C ALA A 137 0.64 -7.53 -19.01
N GLY A 138 1.67 -8.00 -19.72
CA GLY A 138 1.55 -8.79 -20.95
C GLY A 138 0.85 -10.13 -20.75
N GLY A 139 0.92 -10.71 -19.54
CA GLY A 139 0.14 -11.87 -19.14
C GLY A 139 -1.39 -11.67 -19.24
N GLN A 140 -1.88 -10.44 -19.05
CA GLN A 140 -3.32 -10.13 -19.13
C GLN A 140 -3.86 -10.19 -20.55
N THR A 141 -3.08 -9.69 -21.52
CA THR A 141 -3.50 -9.66 -22.94
C THR A 141 -3.75 -11.07 -23.50
N ARG A 142 -3.09 -12.11 -22.96
CA ARG A 142 -3.27 -13.50 -23.37
C ARG A 142 -4.46 -14.21 -22.71
N VAL A 143 -4.87 -13.77 -21.52
CA VAL A 143 -6.00 -14.36 -20.79
C VAL A 143 -7.32 -13.71 -21.23
N ASP A 144 -7.36 -12.38 -21.37
CA ASP A 144 -8.57 -11.67 -21.76
C ASP A 144 -9.01 -12.01 -23.20
N ARG A 145 -8.08 -12.30 -24.12
CA ARG A 145 -8.39 -12.77 -25.48
C ARG A 145 -9.00 -14.19 -25.56
N ARG A 146 -8.97 -14.98 -24.48
CA ARG A 146 -9.62 -16.32 -24.44
C ARG A 146 -11.03 -16.28 -23.82
N GLY A 147 -11.45 -15.13 -23.30
CA GLY A 147 -12.75 -14.96 -22.64
C GLY A 147 -13.88 -14.46 -23.56
N ASP A 148 -13.56 -14.03 -24.78
CA ASP A 148 -14.51 -13.34 -25.69
C ASP A 148 -15.03 -14.25 -26.84
N ASP A 149 -14.91 -15.57 -26.68
CA ASP A 149 -15.24 -16.57 -27.71
C ASP A 149 -16.31 -17.56 -27.19
N ARG A 150 -17.34 -17.09 -26.47
CA ARG A 150 -18.51 -17.88 -26.08
C ARG A 150 -19.82 -17.09 -26.08
#